data_AF-I7D9Z1-F1
#
_entry.id   AF-I7D9Z1-F1
#
_cell.length_a   1.000
_cell.length_b   1.000
_cell.length_c   1.000
_cell.angle_alpha   90.00
_cell.angle_beta   90.00
_cell.angle_gamma   90.00
#
_symmetry.space_group_name_H-M   'P 1'
#
loop_
_entity.id
_entity.type
_entity.pdbx_description
1 polymer ?
#
loop_
_entity_poly.entity_id
_entity_poly.type
_entity_poly.pdbx_seq_one_letter_code
_entity_poly.pdbx_strand_id
1 'polypeptide(L)' 'MSHIPAVLKSRPLNLPCVERPDARELVDRSRVLVNAMLESPDDAGPNFVMLLILADQLQMLHDDFEEEEVRQLRAEKLSE' A
#
# COMPACT_ATOMS: atom_id res chain seq x y z
N MET A 1 -41.53 -7.06 -29.08
CA MET A 1 -41.15 -8.25 -28.28
C MET A 1 -39.81 -7.97 -27.63
N SER A 2 -39.83 -7.65 -26.34
CA SER A 2 -38.64 -7.39 -25.52
C SER A 2 -38.12 -8.73 -24.99
N HIS A 3 -36.91 -9.12 -25.37
CA HIS A 3 -36.23 -10.28 -24.80
C HIS A 3 -35.09 -9.77 -23.92
N ILE A 4 -35.37 -9.74 -22.61
CA ILE A 4 -34.35 -9.66 -21.56
C ILE A 4 -33.90 -11.09 -21.27
N PRO A 5 -32.63 -11.47 -21.46
CA PRO A 5 -32.13 -12.73 -20.92
C PRO A 5 -31.74 -12.51 -19.44
N ALA A 6 -32.48 -13.17 -18.56
CA ALA A 6 -32.24 -13.23 -17.14
C ALA A 6 -31.08 -14.18 -16.81
N VAL A 7 -29.83 -13.71 -16.79
CA VAL A 7 -28.74 -14.38 -16.08
C VAL A 7 -27.71 -13.37 -15.56
N LEU A 8 -28.08 -12.63 -14.53
CA LEU A 8 -27.10 -12.09 -13.57
C LEU A 8 -27.46 -12.68 -12.21
N LYS A 9 -27.35 -14.01 -12.09
CA LYS A 9 -27.16 -14.64 -10.79
C LYS A 9 -25.83 -14.08 -10.28
N SER A 10 -25.94 -13.14 -9.35
CA SER A 10 -24.86 -12.58 -8.55
C SER A 10 -24.03 -13.73 -7.99
N ARG A 11 -22.93 -14.06 -8.69
CA ARG A 11 -21.85 -14.83 -8.08
C ARG A 11 -21.41 -14.00 -6.88
N PRO A 12 -21.46 -14.53 -5.64
CA PRO A 12 -20.74 -13.88 -4.57
C PRO A 12 -19.29 -13.82 -5.04
N LEU A 13 -18.73 -12.60 -5.11
CA LEU A 13 -17.30 -12.43 -5.27
C LEU A 13 -16.69 -13.17 -4.09
N ASN A 14 -16.14 -14.35 -4.37
CA ASN A 14 -15.42 -15.14 -3.40
C ASN A 14 -14.09 -14.41 -3.21
N LEU A 15 -14.14 -13.26 -2.53
CA LEU A 15 -12.96 -12.53 -2.14
C LEU A 15 -12.29 -13.46 -1.12
N PRO A 16 -11.08 -13.96 -1.38
CA PRO A 16 -10.35 -14.70 -0.37
C PRO A 16 -10.33 -13.84 0.90
N CYS A 17 -10.44 -14.48 2.07
CA CYS A 17 -10.22 -13.80 3.35
C CYS A 17 -8.85 -13.14 3.24
N VAL A 18 -8.82 -11.84 2.94
CA VAL A 18 -7.57 -11.12 2.71
C VAL A 18 -6.95 -11.03 4.09
N GLU A 19 -5.91 -11.83 4.32
CA GLU A 19 -5.11 -11.70 5.53
C GLU A 19 -4.74 -10.22 5.66
N ARG A 20 -4.99 -9.68 6.85
CA ARG A 20 -4.74 -8.26 7.08
C ARG A 20 -3.24 -8.03 6.86
N PRO A 21 -2.85 -7.13 5.93
CA PRO A 21 -1.45 -6.85 5.69
C PRO A 21 -0.81 -6.37 6.99
N ASP A 22 0.45 -6.76 7.19
CA ASP A 22 1.23 -6.25 8.31
C ASP A 22 1.56 -4.76 8.12
N ALA A 23 2.16 -4.16 9.14
CA ALA A 23 2.48 -2.74 9.12
C ALA A 23 3.48 -2.37 8.02
N ARG A 24 4.45 -3.24 7.71
CA ARG A 24 5.45 -3.00 6.68
C ARG A 24 4.81 -2.98 5.30
N GLU A 25 3.98 -3.98 5.00
CA GLU A 25 3.25 -4.07 3.75
C GLU A 25 2.27 -2.90 3.57
N LEU A 26 1.63 -2.43 4.65
CA LEU A 26 0.79 -1.24 4.61
C LEU A 26 1.59 0.03 4.26
N VAL A 27 2.80 0.20 4.83
CA VAL A 27 3.68 1.33 4.51
C VAL A 27 4.11 1.27 3.05
N ASP A 28 4.53 0.11 2.55
CA ASP A 28 4.96 -0.05 1.17
C ASP A 28 3.84 0.23 0.15
N ARG A 29 2.65 -0.33 0.40
CA ARG A 29 1.47 -0.04 -0.43
C ARG A 29 1.12 1.44 -0.41
N SER A 30 1.24 2.10 0.75
CA SER A 30 0.96 3.54 0.89
C SER A 30 1.99 4.38 0.13
N ARG A 31 3.28 4.02 0.16
CA ARG A 31 4.34 4.70 -0.59
C ARG A 31 4.10 4.66 -2.08
N VAL A 32 3.76 3.48 -2.61
CA VAL A 32 3.43 3.31 -4.04
C VAL A 32 2.26 4.20 -4.44
N LEU A 33 1.19 4.20 -3.64
CA LEU A 33 0.00 5.00 -3.92
C LEU A 33 0.31 6.51 -3.91
N VAL A 34 1.00 7.00 -2.87
CA VAL A 34 1.31 8.43 -2.73
C VAL A 34 2.24 8.90 -3.85
N ASN A 35 3.25 8.10 -4.20
CA ASN A 35 4.14 8.42 -5.31
C ASN A 35 3.39 8.46 -6.66
N ALA A 36 2.48 7.53 -6.92
CA ALA A 36 1.64 7.56 -8.12
C ALA A 36 0.77 8.82 -8.19
N MET A 37 0.25 9.29 -7.04
CA MET A 37 -0.52 10.54 -6.98
C MET A 37 0.37 11.78 -7.20
N LEU A 38 1.64 11.73 -6.81
CA LEU A 38 2.61 12.81 -7.00
C LEU A 38 3.13 12.91 -8.45
N GLU A 39 3.06 11.85 -9.24
CA GLU A 39 3.43 11.86 -10.67
C GLU A 39 2.54 12.79 -11.50
N SER A 40 1.31 13.08 -11.03
CA SER A 40 0.35 13.98 -11.70
C SER A 40 -0.06 15.14 -10.76
N PRO A 41 0.81 16.17 -10.58
CA PRO A 41 0.57 17.25 -9.63
C PRO A 41 -0.70 18.06 -9.92
N ASP A 42 -1.09 18.18 -11.19
CA ASP A 42 -2.31 18.89 -11.59
C ASP A 42 -3.58 18.19 -11.08
N ASP A 43 -3.58 16.85 -11.02
CA ASP A 43 -4.69 16.04 -10.49
C ASP A 43 -4.74 16.06 -8.96
N ALA A 44 -3.57 16.13 -8.32
CA ALA A 44 -3.47 16.29 -6.87
C ALA A 44 -3.95 17.67 -6.39
N GLY A 45 -3.78 18.71 -7.22
CA GLY A 45 -4.22 20.07 -6.99
C GLY A 45 -3.84 20.58 -5.59
N PRO A 46 -4.80 21.00 -4.76
CA PRO A 46 -4.51 21.57 -3.43
C PRO A 46 -3.88 20.57 -2.46
N ASN A 47 -3.98 19.26 -2.72
CA ASN A 47 -3.41 18.22 -1.86
C ASN A 47 -1.93 17.96 -2.14
N PHE A 48 -1.35 18.57 -3.18
CA PHE A 48 0.02 18.27 -3.60
C PHE A 48 1.03 18.43 -2.46
N VAL A 49 0.98 19.54 -1.71
CA VAL A 49 1.87 19.78 -0.58
C VAL A 49 1.66 18.75 0.54
N MET A 50 0.42 18.36 0.81
CA MET A 50 0.14 17.31 1.80
C MET A 50 0.68 15.94 1.38
N LEU A 51 0.60 15.62 0.08
CA LEU A 51 1.15 14.38 -0.46
C LEU A 51 2.68 14.35 -0.37
N LEU A 52 3.36 15.48 -0.59
CA LEU A 52 4.80 15.58 -0.37
C LEU A 52 5.20 15.30 1.08
N ILE A 53 4.47 15.90 2.04
CA ILE A 53 4.70 15.65 3.47
C ILE A 53 4.45 14.18 3.82
N LEU A 54 3.36 13.60 3.30
CA LEU A 54 3.04 12.21 3.55
C LEU A 54 4.07 11.26 2.92
N ALA A 55 4.58 11.56 1.73
CA ALA A 55 5.63 10.78 1.09
C ALA A 55 6.90 10.76 1.94
N ASP A 56 7.32 11.91 2.47
CA ASP A 56 8.47 12.04 3.35
C ASP A 56 8.30 11.21 4.64
N GLN A 57 7.14 11.33 5.30
CA GLN A 57 6.84 10.55 6.51
C GLN A 57 6.80 9.04 6.26
N LEU A 58 6.23 8.61 5.12
CA LEU A 58 6.20 7.20 4.75
C LEU A 58 7.59 6.67 4.40
N GLN A 59 8.46 7.50 3.82
CA GLN A 59 9.85 7.15 3.59
C GLN A 59 10.60 6.95 4.90
N MET A 60 10.45 7.86 5.86
CA MET A 60 11.04 7.71 7.20
C MET A 60 10.60 6.42 7.88
N LEU A 61 9.30 6.12 7.86
CA LEU A 61 8.77 4.88 8.45
C LEU A 61 9.32 3.63 7.77
N HIS A 62 9.45 3.65 6.44
CA HIS A 62 10.06 2.55 5.70
C HIS A 62 11.52 2.34 6.12
N ASP A 63 12.29 3.41 6.25
CA ASP A 63 13.70 3.33 6.62
C ASP A 63 13.88 2.78 8.05
N ASP A 64 13.00 3.15 8.99
CA ASP A 64 12.97 2.60 10.35
C ASP A 64 12.75 1.08 10.36
N PHE A 65 11.80 0.59 9.56
CA PHE A 65 11.55 -0.85 9.41
C PHE A 65 12.75 -1.58 8.78
N GLU A 66 13.38 -0.99 7.76
CA GLU A 66 14.55 -1.59 7.10
C GLU A 66 15.76 -1.63 8.05
N GLU A 67 15.97 -0.59 8.85
CA GLU A 67 17.02 -0.57 9.87
C GLU A 67 16.82 -1.67 10.91
N GLU A 68 15.59 -1.87 11.38
CA GLU A 68 15.26 -2.92 12.34
C GLU A 68 15.46 -4.33 11.76
N GLU A 69 15.06 -4.56 10.51
CA GLU A 69 15.34 -5.83 9.81
C GLU A 69 16.86 -6.09 9.71
N VAL A 70 17.64 -5.08 9.32
CA VAL A 70 19.10 -5.18 9.25
C VAL A 70 19.71 -5.45 10.64
N ARG A 71 19.18 -4.83 11.69
CA ARG A 71 19.62 -5.03 13.08
C ARG A 71 19.37 -6.47 13.53
N GLN A 72 18.20 -7.02 13.23
CA GLN A 72 17.84 -8.41 13.54
C GLN A 72 18.74 -9.40 12.80
N LEU A 73 18.93 -9.22 11.48
CA LEU A 73 19.83 -10.06 10.69
C LEU A 73 21.28 -10.05 11.20
N ARG A 74 21.76 -8.90 11.69
CA ARG A 74 23.10 -8.80 12.31
C ARG A 74 23.15 -9.55 13.63
N ALA A 75 22.12 -9.43 14.47
CA ALA A 75 22.05 -10.13 15.76
C ALA A 75 22.03 -11.66 15.58
N GLU A 76 21.28 -12.16 14.59
CA GLU A 76 21.24 -13.59 14.24
C GLU A 76 22.63 -14.10 13.84
N LYS A 77 23.34 -13.39 12.93
CA LYS A 77 24.70 -13.75 12.52
C LYS A 77 25.75 -13.75 13.63
N LEU A 78 25.53 -12.99 14.70
CA LEU A 78 26.42 -12.94 15.87
C LEU A 78 26.12 -14.06 16.88
N SER A 79 24.98 -14.72 16.74
CA SER A 79 24.55 -15.82 17.62
C SER A 79 24.90 -17.22 17.08
N GLU A 80 25.36 -17.30 15.82
CA GLU A 80 25.92 -18.49 15.16
C GLU A 80 27.44 -18.59 15.33
#